data_AF-A0A1V5D9D7-F1
#
_entry.id   AF-A0A1V5D9D7-F1
#
_cell.length_a   1.000
_cell.length_b   1.000
_cell.length_c   1.000
_cell.angle_alpha   90.00
_cell.angle_beta   90.00
_cell.angle_gamma   90.00
#
_symmetry.space_group_name_H-M   'P 1'
#
loop_
_entity.id
_entity.type
_entity.pdbx_description
1 polymer ?
#
loop_
_entity_poly.entity_id
_entity_poly.type
_entity_poly.pdbx_seq_one_letter_code
_entity_poly.pdbx_strand_id
1 'polypeptide(L)' 'MIPVPDPQYVVFLFPSVSYVLKAEKILKDREIDHKLIPVPRHVSSDCGVCVRVDADQKERVIGVLQGTTDWESIVPL' A
#
# COMPACT_ATOMS: atom_id res chain seq x y z
N MET A 1 18.40 -13.19 -21.02
CA MET A 1 17.13 -13.05 -20.27
C MET A 1 17.35 -11.95 -19.26
N ILE A 2 16.86 -10.74 -19.52
CA ILE A 2 16.94 -9.63 -18.57
C ILE A 2 15.78 -9.85 -17.60
N PRO A 3 16.01 -10.05 -16.29
CA PRO A 3 14.92 -9.94 -15.33
C PRO A 3 14.44 -8.49 -15.43
N VAL A 4 13.20 -8.31 -15.87
CA VAL A 4 12.49 -7.04 -15.65
C VAL A 4 12.57 -6.80 -14.15
N PRO A 5 13.12 -5.66 -13.68
CA PRO A 5 13.20 -5.40 -12.26
C PRO A 5 11.76 -5.39 -11.76
N ASP A 6 11.41 -6.37 -10.91
CA ASP A 6 10.17 -6.32 -10.18
C ASP A 6 10.12 -4.96 -9.47
N PRO A 7 8.99 -4.25 -9.53
CA PRO A 7 8.86 -2.95 -8.88
C PRO A 7 9.21 -3.13 -7.41
N GLN A 8 10.24 -2.42 -6.94
CA GLN A 8 10.78 -2.60 -5.60
C GLN A 8 9.73 -2.29 -4.52
N TYR A 9 8.75 -1.46 -4.86
CA TYR A 9 7.69 -1.05 -3.95
C TYR A 9 6.33 -1.14 -4.65
N VAL A 10 5.30 -1.36 -3.84
CA VAL A 10 3.91 -1.24 -4.27
C VAL A 10 3.19 -0.27 -3.34
N VAL A 11 2.20 0.43 -3.89
CA VAL A 11 1.33 1.33 -3.13
C VAL A 11 -0.10 0.79 -3.12
N PHE A 12 -0.70 0.84 -1.94
CA PHE A 12 -2.12 0.54 -1.74
C PHE A 12 -2.88 1.86 -1.76
N LEU A 13 -3.82 1.96 -2.69
CA LEU A 13 -4.73 3.09 -2.81
C LEU A 13 -5.97 2.80 -1.98
N PHE A 14 -6.44 3.84 -1.30
CA PHE A 14 -7.56 3.76 -0.39
C PHE A 14 -8.59 4.81 -0.75
N PRO A 15 -9.88 4.54 -0.54
CA PRO A 15 -10.94 5.47 -0.92
C PRO A 15 -10.93 6.74 -0.05
N SER A 16 -10.30 6.70 1.13
CA SER A 16 -10.21 7.86 2.04
C SER A 16 -9.04 7.70 3.02
N VAL A 17 -8.57 8.83 3.57
CA VAL A 17 -7.50 8.89 4.57
C VAL A 17 -7.80 8.03 5.80
N SER A 18 -9.06 7.92 6.22
CA SER A 18 -9.46 7.08 7.35
C SER A 18 -9.06 5.60 7.17
N TYR A 19 -9.16 5.08 5.94
CA TYR A 19 -8.73 3.72 5.62
C TYR A 19 -7.21 3.59 5.60
N VAL A 20 -6.52 4.61 5.08
CA VAL A 20 -5.04 4.70 5.09
C VAL A 20 -4.51 4.62 6.51
N LEU A 21 -5.05 5.44 7.43
CA LEU A 21 -4.65 5.45 8.84
C LEU A 21 -4.99 4.14 9.56
N LYS A 22 -6.11 3.52 9.20
CA LYS A 22 -6.50 2.20 9.73
C LYS A 22 -5.50 1.13 9.28
N ALA A 23 -5.20 1.08 7.98
CA ALA A 23 -4.22 0.19 7.39
C ALA A 23 -2.83 0.39 8.02
N GLU A 24 -2.36 1.65 8.08
CA GLU A 24 -1.10 2.03 8.74
C GLU A 24 -1.02 1.47 10.15
N LYS A 25 -2.05 1.70 10.97
CA LYS A 25 -2.08 1.22 12.34
C LYS A 25 -1.97 -0.31 12.43
N ILE A 26 -2.68 -1.04 11.56
CA ILE A 26 -2.62 -2.50 11.51
C ILE A 26 -1.22 -2.96 11.07
N LEU A 27 -0.64 -2.35 10.05
CA LEU A 27 0.69 -2.71 9.56
C LEU A 27 1.76 -2.43 10.60
N LYS A 28 1.64 -1.32 11.33
CA LYS A 28 2.51 -0.96 12.45
C LYS A 28 2.40 -1.97 13.59
N ASP A 29 1.19 -2.42 13.92
CA ASP A 29 0.94 -3.45 14.95
C ASP A 29 1.54 -4.82 14.56
N ARG A 30 1.60 -5.11 13.26
CA ARG A 30 2.20 -6.34 12.72
C ARG A 30 3.70 -6.23 12.43
N GLU A 31 4.32 -5.10 12.80
CA GLU A 31 5.74 -4.79 12.53
C GLU A 31 6.09 -4.95 11.05
N ILE A 32 5.18 -4.53 10.16
CA ILE A 32 5.39 -4.56 8.70
C ILE A 32 5.96 -3.21 8.28
N ASP A 33 7.05 -3.25 7.50
CA ASP A 33 7.67 -2.06 6.94
C ASP A 33 6.72 -1.39 5.92
N HIS A 34 6.20 -0.24 6.30
CA HIS A 34 5.29 0.56 5.47
C HIS A 34 5.64 2.04 5.60
N LYS A 35 5.34 2.81 4.55
CA LYS A 35 5.46 4.26 4.56
C LYS A 35 4.23 4.89 3.95
N LEU A 36 3.68 5.88 4.62
CA LEU A 36 2.69 6.76 4.03
C LEU A 36 3.40 7.76 3.11
N ILE A 37 3.02 7.76 1.84
CA ILE A 37 3.51 8.74 0.87
C ILE A 37 2.31 9.49 0.28
N PRO A 38 2.47 10.77 -0.09
CA PRO A 38 1.47 11.44 -0.89
C PRO A 38 1.33 10.69 -2.21
N VAL A 39 0.08 10.53 -2.66
CA VAL A 39 -0.23 9.84 -3.91
C VAL A 39 0.54 10.53 -5.05
N PRO A 40 1.36 9.80 -5.82
CA PRO A 40 2.08 10.38 -6.95
C PRO A 40 1.11 10.98 -7.96
N ARG A 41 1.44 12.12 -8.59
CA ARG A 41 0.56 12.80 -9.56
C ARG A 41 0.08 11.92 -10.73
N HIS A 42 0.78 10.83 -11.03
CA HIS A 42 0.39 9.87 -12.08
C HIS A 42 -0.67 8.85 -11.61
N VAL A 43 -0.90 8.75 -10.31
CA VAL A 43 -1.93 7.93 -9.68
C VAL A 43 -2.96 8.91 -9.12
N SER A 44 -4.19 8.93 -9.60
CA SER A 44 -5.21 9.84 -9.06
C SER A 44 -6.03 9.07 -8.04
N SER A 45 -5.92 9.41 -6.76
CA SER A 45 -6.83 8.92 -5.71
C SER A 45 -7.30 10.09 -4.87
N ASP A 46 -8.59 10.08 -4.55
CA ASP A 46 -9.32 11.19 -3.91
C ASP A 46 -8.76 11.51 -2.51
N CYS A 47 -8.14 10.52 -1.86
CA CYS A 47 -7.59 10.65 -0.51
C CYS A 47 -6.24 11.39 -0.43
N GLY A 48 -5.52 11.53 -1.55
CA GLY A 48 -4.21 12.20 -1.60
C GLY A 48 -3.04 11.50 -0.91
N VAL A 49 -3.25 10.39 -0.19
CA VAL A 49 -2.21 9.62 0.52
C VAL A 49 -2.38 8.12 0.33
N CYS A 50 -1.27 7.39 0.17
CA CYS A 50 -1.28 5.95 -0.02
C CYS A 50 -0.22 5.26 0.85
N VAL A 51 -0.42 3.96 1.09
CA VAL A 51 0.52 3.15 1.85
C VAL A 51 1.48 2.48 0.89
N ARG A 52 2.75 2.86 0.93
CA ARG A 52 3.85 2.20 0.23
C ARG A 52 4.41 1.07 1.08
N VAL A 53 4.51 -0.11 0.50
CA VAL A 53 5.15 -1.29 1.11
C VAL A 53 6.12 -1.91 0.12
N ASP A 54 7.00 -2.76 0.63
CA ASP A 54 7.90 -3.53 -0.22
C ASP A 54 7.11 -4.56 -1.04
N ALA A 55 7.49 -4.77 -2.31
CA ALA A 55 6.78 -5.70 -3.17
C ALA A 55 6.89 -7.14 -2.66
N ASP A 56 8.00 -7.51 -2.00
CA ASP A 56 8.18 -8.83 -1.39
C ASP A 56 7.21 -9.07 -0.23
N GLN A 57 6.72 -7.99 0.41
CA GLN A 57 5.77 -8.07 1.52
C GLN A 57 4.32 -7.86 1.08
N LYS A 58 4.06 -7.60 -0.21
CA LYS A 58 2.72 -7.36 -0.75
C LYS A 58 1.72 -8.43 -0.32
N GLU A 59 2.04 -9.70 -0.47
CA GLU A 59 1.13 -10.79 -0.11
C GLU A 59 0.84 -10.84 1.38
N ARG A 60 1.85 -10.59 2.22
CA ARG A 60 1.70 -10.49 3.67
C ARG A 60 0.79 -9.33 4.06
N VAL A 61 0.96 -8.18 3.41
CA VAL A 61 0.12 -6.98 3.59
C VAL A 61 -1.32 -7.28 3.20
N ILE A 62 -1.54 -7.88 2.02
CA ILE A 62 -2.88 -8.29 1.58
C ILE A 62 -3.53 -9.19 2.62
N GLY A 63 -2.85 -10.23 3.09
CA GLY A 63 -3.40 -11.14 4.10
C GLY A 63 -3.74 -10.48 5.43
N VAL A 64 -2.98 -9.46 5.83
CA VAL A 64 -3.24 -8.69 7.06
C VAL A 64 -4.38 -7.69 6.90
N LEU A 65 -4.45 -7.01 5.76
CA LEU A 65 -5.49 -6.03 5.48
C LEU A 65 -6.82 -6.69 5.14
N GLN A 66 -6.79 -7.86 4.48
CA GLN A 66 -7.96 -8.65 4.11
C GLN A 66 -8.77 -9.01 5.36
N GLY A 67 -10.04 -8.57 5.39
CA GLY A 67 -10.94 -8.74 6.53
C GLY A 67 -10.84 -7.65 7.61
N THR A 68 -9.87 -6.74 7.52
CA THR A 68 -9.71 -5.62 8.48
C THR A 68 -9.99 -4.26 7.85
N THR A 69 -9.56 -4.05 6.60
CA THR A 69 -9.78 -2.79 5.86
C THR A 69 -9.85 -3.04 4.36
N ASP A 70 -10.67 -2.26 3.67
CA ASP A 70 -10.77 -2.26 2.21
C ASP A 70 -9.75 -1.31 1.59
N TRP A 71 -9.31 -1.64 0.37
CA TRP A 71 -8.45 -0.82 -0.48
C TRP A 71 -9.05 -0.76 -1.89
N GLU A 72 -8.81 0.31 -2.63
CA GLU A 72 -9.31 0.46 -4.00
C GLU A 72 -8.53 -0.38 -4.99
N SER A 73 -7.20 -0.25 -4.97
CA SER A 73 -6.32 -0.92 -5.92
C SER A 73 -4.87 -0.89 -5.43
N ILE A 74 -4.05 -1.77 -5.98
CA ILE A 74 -2.63 -1.89 -5.67
C ILE A 74 -1.85 -1.57 -6.93
N VAL A 75 -0.96 -0.58 -6.85
CA VAL A 75 -0.19 -0.08 -7.99
C VAL A 75 1.31 -0.25 -7.71
N PRO A 76 2.10 -0.79 -8.64
CA PRO A 76 3.56 -0.83 -8.49
C PRO A 76 4.16 0.57 -8.65
N LEU A 77 5.23 0.85 -7.90
CA LEU A 77 5.93 2.13 -7.88
C LEU A 77 7.39 1.99 -8.34
#